data_AF-A0A2V9SX91-F1
#
_entry.id   AF-A0A2V9SX91-F1
#
_cell.length_a   1.000
_cell.length_b   1.000
_cell.length_c   1.000
_cell.angle_alpha   90.00
_cell.angle_beta   90.00
_cell.angle_gamma   90.00
#
_symmetry.space_group_name_H-M   'P 1'
#
loop_
_entity.id
_entity.type
_entity.pdbx_description
1 polymer ?
#
loop_
_entity_poly.entity_id
_entity_poly.type
_entity_poly.pdbx_seq_one_letter_code
_entity_poly.pdbx_strand_id
1 'polypeptide(L)'
;MALNAAGEMLGTTKNPTTKAQLIRTILEYDRRQKEYAATNKATNRKRSENKGPGGSLANAQALINQFDNKEVSDLKAQLKKVEQALGELQQRVTKAEHEAEAAHREAGDIQRRLKFINEITKQFASELPAEKRDKCASELFHKFKSDAPELLASLFESMGLDLKTWQSWERHYGENRELMVAAFVCPEKHEAGELSLLRLKLSALGIDVDAINAVNAVRDYRDLKINFAELEKRTRHQISFRHEFLGLRADSRIPTELMPRLTEDALREASREMKSDPTGARR
;
A
#
# COMPACT_ATOMS: atom_id res chain seq x y z
N MET A 1 54.31 -8.90 -43.76
CA MET A 1 54.70 -7.69 -43.01
C MET A 1 53.65 -7.28 -41.98
N ALA A 2 52.38 -7.04 -42.34
CA ALA A 2 51.35 -6.59 -41.39
C ALA A 2 51.10 -7.55 -40.19
N LEU A 3 51.12 -8.88 -40.41
CA LEU A 3 50.94 -9.85 -39.32
C LEU A 3 52.13 -9.90 -38.34
N ASN A 4 53.35 -9.68 -38.81
CA ASN A 4 54.54 -9.67 -37.95
C ASN A 4 54.52 -8.45 -37.03
N ALA A 5 54.17 -7.28 -37.58
CA ALA A 5 53.99 -6.06 -36.79
C ALA A 5 52.84 -6.20 -35.76
N ALA A 6 51.72 -6.84 -36.15
CA ALA A 6 50.61 -7.10 -35.22
C ALA A 6 51.01 -8.08 -34.10
N GLY A 7 51.85 -9.08 -34.39
CA GLY A 7 52.41 -10.00 -33.39
C GLY A 7 53.35 -9.31 -32.40
N GLU A 8 54.24 -8.43 -32.89
CA GLU A 8 55.13 -7.62 -32.04
C GLU A 8 54.35 -6.62 -31.16
N MET A 9 53.30 -6.00 -31.69
CA MET A 9 52.39 -5.14 -30.93
C MET A 9 51.61 -5.90 -29.85
N LEU A 10 51.29 -7.18 -30.09
CA LEU A 10 50.59 -8.05 -29.13
C LEU A 10 51.49 -8.46 -27.97
N GLY A 11 52.79 -8.61 -28.21
CA GLY A 11 53.81 -8.90 -27.21
C GLY A 11 54.20 -7.69 -26.36
N THR A 12 54.07 -6.47 -26.90
CA THR A 12 54.47 -5.23 -26.23
C THR A 12 53.32 -4.49 -25.54
N THR A 13 52.06 -4.76 -25.90
CA THR A 13 50.89 -4.09 -25.31
C THR A 13 50.44 -4.72 -23.98
N LYS A 14 50.33 -3.89 -22.94
CA LYS A 14 49.76 -4.27 -21.62
C LYS A 14 48.27 -3.94 -21.49
N ASN A 15 47.67 -3.27 -22.47
CA ASN A 15 46.26 -2.89 -22.42
C ASN A 15 45.36 -4.06 -22.88
N PRO A 16 44.49 -4.61 -22.01
CA PRO A 16 43.70 -5.81 -22.30
C PRO A 16 42.69 -5.59 -23.44
N THR A 17 42.10 -4.39 -23.56
CA THR A 17 41.12 -4.06 -24.60
C THR A 17 41.78 -4.00 -25.97
N THR A 18 42.95 -3.35 -26.05
CA THR A 18 43.74 -3.27 -27.30
C THR A 18 44.26 -4.66 -27.70
N LYS A 19 44.64 -5.49 -26.71
CA LYS A 19 45.06 -6.87 -26.95
C LYS A 19 43.92 -7.72 -27.52
N ALA A 20 42.71 -7.62 -26.99
CA ALA A 20 41.53 -8.32 -27.49
C ALA A 20 41.17 -7.90 -28.94
N GLN A 21 41.26 -6.60 -29.24
CA GLN A 21 41.04 -6.08 -30.60
C GLN A 21 42.09 -6.56 -31.60
N LEU A 22 43.37 -6.59 -31.22
CA LEU A 22 44.45 -7.12 -32.05
C LEU A 22 44.26 -8.62 -32.32
N ILE A 23 43.93 -9.42 -31.29
CA ILE A 23 43.63 -10.84 -31.43
C ILE A 23 42.47 -11.06 -32.41
N ARG A 24 41.37 -10.30 -32.26
CA ARG A 24 40.20 -10.39 -33.15
C ARG A 24 40.58 -10.11 -34.60
N THR A 25 41.37 -9.06 -34.84
CA THR A 25 41.84 -8.69 -36.18
C THR A 25 42.72 -9.78 -36.82
N ILE A 26 43.60 -10.40 -36.03
CA ILE A 26 44.47 -11.49 -36.50
C ILE A 26 43.64 -12.74 -36.84
N LEU A 27 42.66 -13.10 -36.00
CA LEU A 27 41.78 -14.24 -36.24
C LEU A 27 40.88 -14.03 -37.47
N GLU A 28 40.35 -12.82 -37.67
CA GLU A 28 39.60 -12.49 -38.89
C GLU A 28 40.47 -12.54 -40.14
N TYR A 29 41.72 -12.06 -40.05
CA TYR A 29 42.66 -12.14 -41.17
C TYR A 29 43.00 -13.59 -41.52
N ASP A 30 43.26 -14.45 -40.53
CA ASP A 30 43.57 -15.87 -40.74
C ASP A 30 42.35 -16.64 -41.28
N ARG A 31 41.15 -16.31 -40.80
CA ARG A 31 39.89 -16.83 -41.35
C ARG A 31 39.73 -16.46 -42.82
N ARG A 32 39.94 -15.19 -43.18
CA ARG A 32 39.89 -14.73 -44.58
C ARG A 32 40.96 -15.38 -45.44
N GLN A 33 42.19 -15.55 -44.94
CA GLN A 33 43.26 -16.25 -45.65
C GLN A 33 42.90 -17.72 -45.92
N LYS A 34 42.28 -18.41 -44.95
CA LYS A 34 41.79 -19.78 -45.13
C LYS A 34 40.64 -19.86 -46.14
N GLU A 35 39.75 -18.87 -46.16
CA GLU A 35 38.69 -18.75 -47.17
C GLU A 35 39.26 -18.48 -48.58
N TYR A 36 40.28 -17.62 -48.70
CA TYR A 36 41.01 -17.39 -49.95
C TYR A 36 41.81 -18.63 -50.41
N ALA A 37 42.39 -19.39 -49.48
CA ALA A 37 43.08 -20.65 -49.79
C ALA A 37 42.10 -21.77 -50.19
N ALA A 38 40.90 -21.80 -49.62
CA ALA A 38 39.85 -22.76 -49.96
C ALA A 38 39.23 -22.46 -51.35
N THR A 39 39.02 -21.18 -51.67
CA THR A 39 38.58 -20.74 -53.00
C THR A 39 39.65 -20.97 -54.07
N ASN A 40 40.93 -20.73 -53.75
CA ASN A 40 42.04 -21.07 -54.67
C ASN A 40 42.28 -22.59 -54.82
N LYS A 41 41.99 -23.41 -53.81
CA LYS A 41 42.00 -24.89 -53.94
C LYS A 41 40.87 -25.40 -54.84
N ALA A 42 39.73 -24.73 -54.87
CA ALA A 42 38.62 -25.06 -55.76
C ALA A 42 38.94 -24.71 -57.23
N THR A 43 39.68 -23.63 -57.48
CA THR A 43 40.11 -23.22 -58.84
C THR A 43 41.35 -23.98 -59.34
N ASN A 44 42.31 -24.33 -58.46
CA ASN A 44 43.54 -25.04 -58.85
C ASN A 44 43.43 -26.57 -58.92
N ARG A 45 42.29 -27.17 -58.51
CA ARG A 45 42.02 -28.61 -58.76
C ARG A 45 41.80 -28.97 -60.23
N LYS A 46 41.88 -28.00 -61.15
CA LYS A 46 41.90 -28.24 -62.61
C LYS A 46 43.25 -28.07 -63.29
N ARG A 47 44.35 -27.77 -62.58
CA ARG A 47 45.68 -27.68 -63.24
C ARG A 47 46.85 -28.10 -62.34
N SER A 48 47.55 -29.13 -62.85
CA SER A 48 48.94 -29.54 -62.63
C SER A 48 49.35 -30.18 -61.30
N GLU A 49 49.62 -31.49 -61.41
CA GLU A 49 50.77 -32.16 -60.80
C GLU A 49 52.08 -31.41 -61.15
N ASN A 50 52.87 -31.01 -60.14
CA ASN A 50 54.30 -31.38 -59.98
C ASN A 50 55.01 -30.57 -58.88
N LYS A 51 55.86 -31.30 -58.14
CA LYS A 51 57.08 -30.89 -57.41
C LYS A 51 57.00 -29.84 -56.28
N GLY A 52 57.44 -30.27 -55.08
CA GLY A 52 57.89 -29.41 -53.97
C GLY A 52 59.21 -28.68 -54.30
N PRO A 53 59.68 -27.77 -53.42
CA PRO A 53 60.33 -28.14 -52.14
C PRO A 53 59.76 -27.30 -50.96
N GLY A 54 59.82 -27.68 -49.68
CA GLY A 54 60.90 -28.37 -48.97
C GLY A 54 61.81 -27.36 -48.27
N GLY A 55 61.35 -26.77 -47.15
CA GLY A 55 62.21 -25.94 -46.27
C GLY A 55 61.56 -24.66 -45.75
N SER A 56 60.68 -24.77 -44.73
CA SER A 56 60.25 -23.67 -43.82
C SER A 56 59.17 -24.16 -42.83
N LEU A 57 58.49 -25.27 -43.16
CA LEU A 57 57.37 -25.80 -42.36
C LEU A 57 57.77 -26.30 -40.96
N ALA A 58 59.01 -26.74 -40.74
CA ALA A 58 59.42 -27.24 -39.42
C ALA A 58 59.50 -26.13 -38.35
N ASN A 59 59.95 -24.93 -38.71
CA ASN A 59 60.04 -23.79 -37.78
C ASN A 59 58.68 -23.10 -37.57
N ALA A 60 57.80 -23.11 -38.58
CA ALA A 60 56.42 -22.66 -38.41
C ALA A 60 55.61 -23.63 -37.54
N GLN A 61 55.82 -24.95 -37.68
CA GLN A 61 55.14 -25.96 -36.86
C GLN A 61 55.62 -25.93 -35.40
N ALA A 62 56.90 -25.62 -35.15
CA ALA A 62 57.46 -25.46 -33.80
C ALA A 62 56.94 -24.22 -33.07
N LEU A 63 56.75 -23.08 -33.78
CA LEU A 63 56.12 -21.86 -33.22
C LEU A 63 54.62 -22.04 -32.95
N ILE A 64 53.92 -22.86 -33.75
CA ILE A 64 52.52 -23.23 -33.52
C ILE A 64 52.37 -24.19 -32.32
N ASN A 65 53.38 -25.02 -32.07
CA ASN A 65 53.42 -25.91 -30.90
C ASN A 65 53.91 -25.23 -29.61
N GLN A 66 54.36 -23.96 -29.67
CA GLN A 66 54.87 -23.20 -28.54
C GLN A 66 53.81 -22.31 -27.86
N PHE A 67 52.66 -22.10 -28.51
CA PHE A 67 51.48 -21.64 -27.79
C PHE A 67 50.93 -22.81 -27.02
N ASP A 68 50.93 -22.72 -25.70
CA ASP A 68 50.38 -23.74 -24.82
C ASP A 68 48.97 -24.11 -25.32
N ASN A 69 48.85 -25.27 -25.98
CA ASN A 69 47.58 -25.81 -26.47
C ASN A 69 46.53 -25.86 -25.33
N LYS A 70 47.01 -25.88 -24.09
CA LYS A 70 46.24 -25.77 -22.86
C LYS A 70 45.60 -24.39 -22.67
N GLU A 71 46.31 -23.28 -22.86
CA GLU A 71 45.74 -21.92 -22.76
C GLU A 71 44.66 -21.68 -23.83
N VAL A 72 44.91 -22.12 -25.06
CA VAL A 72 43.92 -22.02 -26.15
C VAL A 72 42.70 -22.91 -25.88
N SER A 73 42.90 -24.09 -25.30
CA SER A 73 41.82 -24.99 -24.87
C SER A 73 41.00 -24.36 -23.73
N ASP A 74 41.67 -23.77 -22.74
CA ASP A 74 41.03 -23.13 -21.59
C ASP A 74 40.23 -21.89 -22.00
N LEU A 75 40.76 -21.07 -22.92
CA LEU A 75 40.04 -19.92 -23.49
C LEU A 75 38.81 -20.35 -24.29
N LYS A 76 38.89 -21.44 -25.06
CA LYS A 76 37.71 -22.01 -25.76
C LYS A 76 36.67 -22.53 -24.78
N ALA A 77 37.10 -23.17 -23.69
CA ALA A 77 36.19 -23.64 -22.65
C ALA A 77 35.52 -22.48 -21.91
N GLN A 78 36.26 -21.40 -21.62
CA GLN A 78 35.70 -20.17 -21.05
C GLN A 78 34.72 -19.48 -21.99
N LEU A 79 35.04 -19.37 -23.29
CA LEU A 79 34.13 -18.81 -24.30
C LEU A 79 32.81 -19.58 -24.35
N LYS A 80 32.87 -20.93 -24.36
CA LYS A 80 31.68 -21.78 -24.35
C LYS A 80 30.82 -21.56 -23.09
N LYS A 81 31.44 -21.36 -21.93
CA LYS A 81 30.72 -21.01 -20.68
C LYS A 81 30.04 -19.64 -20.78
N VAL A 82 30.71 -18.65 -21.35
CA VAL A 82 30.14 -17.30 -21.55
C VAL A 82 28.99 -17.34 -22.55
N GLU A 83 29.11 -18.08 -23.66
CA GLU A 83 28.03 -18.26 -24.64
C GLU A 83 26.80 -18.93 -24.00
N GLN A 84 27.02 -19.94 -23.17
CA GLN A 84 25.92 -20.59 -22.43
C GLN A 84 25.26 -19.62 -21.45
N ALA A 85 26.05 -18.88 -20.65
CA ALA A 85 25.52 -17.89 -19.71
C ALA A 85 24.77 -16.75 -20.42
N LEU A 86 25.23 -16.33 -21.60
CA LEU A 86 24.57 -15.32 -22.43
C LEU A 86 23.21 -15.83 -22.93
N GLY A 87 23.15 -17.08 -23.38
CA GLY A 87 21.88 -17.71 -23.79
C GLY A 87 20.88 -17.82 -22.64
N GLU A 88 21.34 -18.21 -21.44
CA GLU A 88 20.52 -18.27 -20.23
C GLU A 88 20.02 -16.87 -19.81
N LEU A 89 20.89 -15.86 -19.87
CA LEU A 89 20.52 -14.47 -19.61
C LEU A 89 19.48 -13.95 -20.60
N GLN A 90 19.66 -14.21 -21.90
CA GLN A 90 18.68 -13.82 -22.92
C GLN A 90 17.31 -14.45 -22.66
N GLN A 91 17.25 -15.73 -22.29
CA GLN A 91 15.99 -16.38 -21.92
C GLN A 91 15.35 -15.77 -20.67
N ARG A 92 16.15 -15.39 -19.67
CA ARG A 92 15.63 -14.73 -18.45
C ARG A 92 15.08 -13.35 -18.76
N VAL A 93 15.75 -12.58 -19.62
CA VAL A 93 15.31 -11.25 -20.04
C VAL A 93 13.98 -11.35 -20.79
N THR A 94 13.87 -12.22 -21.80
CA THR A 94 12.62 -12.35 -22.56
C THR A 94 11.45 -12.81 -21.70
N LYS A 95 11.70 -13.70 -20.73
CA LYS A 95 10.69 -14.11 -19.75
C LYS A 95 10.26 -12.94 -18.86
N ALA A 96 11.21 -12.17 -18.33
CA ALA A 96 10.92 -11.01 -17.50
C ALA A 96 10.14 -9.92 -18.27
N GLU A 97 10.45 -9.72 -19.55
CA GLU A 97 9.70 -8.80 -20.43
C GLU A 97 8.25 -9.25 -20.59
N HIS A 98 8.00 -10.54 -20.84
CA HIS A 98 6.64 -11.08 -20.93
C HIS A 98 5.86 -10.96 -19.62
N GLU A 99 6.52 -11.21 -18.48
CA GLU A 99 5.91 -11.05 -17.15
C GLU A 99 5.58 -9.58 -16.86
N ALA A 100 6.49 -8.65 -17.22
CA ALA A 100 6.26 -7.22 -17.09
C ALA A 100 5.10 -6.73 -17.97
N GLU A 101 5.00 -7.21 -19.21
CA GLU A 101 3.87 -6.91 -20.08
C GLU A 101 2.55 -7.44 -19.51
N ALA A 102 2.54 -8.66 -18.98
CA ALA A 102 1.35 -9.24 -18.36
C ALA A 102 0.90 -8.40 -17.14
N ALA A 103 1.84 -8.03 -16.27
CA ALA A 103 1.57 -7.17 -15.12
C ALA A 103 1.04 -5.78 -15.54
N HIS A 104 1.59 -5.19 -16.61
CA HIS A 104 1.10 -3.92 -17.15
C HIS A 104 -0.34 -4.01 -17.68
N ARG A 105 -0.69 -5.11 -18.36
CA ARG A 105 -2.08 -5.34 -18.81
C ARG A 105 -3.02 -5.47 -17.61
N GLU A 106 -2.63 -6.25 -16.61
CA GLU A 106 -3.43 -6.44 -15.39
C GLU A 106 -3.62 -5.13 -14.62
N ALA A 107 -2.56 -4.34 -14.45
CA ALA A 107 -2.64 -3.01 -13.84
C ALA A 107 -3.58 -2.08 -14.62
N GLY A 108 -3.55 -2.12 -15.94
CA GLY A 108 -4.48 -1.38 -16.80
C GLY A 108 -5.94 -1.81 -16.60
N ASP A 109 -6.20 -3.11 -16.46
CA ASP A 109 -7.54 -3.65 -16.19
C ASP A 109 -8.06 -3.22 -14.82
N ILE A 110 -7.22 -3.31 -13.78
CA ILE A 110 -7.54 -2.84 -12.43
C ILE A 110 -7.86 -1.34 -12.45
N GLN A 111 -7.05 -0.53 -13.13
CA GLN A 111 -7.29 0.91 -13.24
C GLN A 111 -8.63 1.23 -13.93
N ARG A 112 -9.01 0.47 -14.97
CA ARG A 112 -10.33 0.63 -15.62
C ARG A 112 -11.48 0.29 -14.68
N ARG A 113 -11.37 -0.81 -13.92
CA ARG A 113 -12.38 -1.21 -12.93
C ARG A 113 -12.51 -0.18 -11.80
N LEU A 114 -11.40 0.35 -11.31
CA LEU A 114 -11.41 1.40 -10.28
C LEU A 114 -12.10 2.67 -10.77
N LYS A 115 -11.81 3.12 -12.00
CA LYS A 115 -12.52 4.27 -12.61
C LYS A 115 -14.03 4.02 -12.68
N PHE A 116 -14.45 2.83 -13.12
CA PHE A 116 -15.87 2.47 -13.18
C PHE A 116 -16.55 2.48 -11.80
N ILE A 117 -15.91 1.87 -10.80
CA ILE A 117 -16.40 1.88 -9.41
C ILE A 117 -16.51 3.31 -8.89
N ASN A 118 -15.53 4.17 -9.19
CA ASN A 118 -15.52 5.55 -8.75
C ASN A 118 -16.70 6.34 -9.34
N GLU A 119 -16.99 6.17 -10.63
CA GLU A 119 -18.15 6.80 -11.28
C GLU A 119 -19.48 6.29 -10.72
N ILE A 120 -19.59 4.98 -10.45
CA ILE A 120 -20.76 4.42 -9.76
C ILE A 120 -20.90 5.04 -8.37
N THR A 121 -19.81 5.18 -7.63
CA THR A 121 -19.81 5.75 -6.27
C THR A 121 -20.29 7.19 -6.30
N LYS A 122 -19.87 8.00 -7.28
CA LYS A 122 -20.38 9.36 -7.48
C LYS A 122 -21.88 9.39 -7.72
N GLN A 123 -22.38 8.51 -8.60
CA GLN A 123 -23.82 8.42 -8.90
C GLN A 123 -24.61 8.06 -7.63
N PHE A 124 -24.22 6.99 -6.94
CA PHE A 124 -24.88 6.58 -5.69
C PHE A 124 -24.79 7.64 -4.59
N ALA A 125 -23.63 8.29 -4.44
CA ALA A 125 -23.47 9.34 -3.43
C ALA A 125 -24.44 10.49 -3.67
N SER A 126 -24.68 10.87 -4.93
CA SER A 126 -25.62 11.92 -5.29
C SER A 126 -27.08 11.57 -4.98
N GLU A 127 -27.45 10.29 -5.07
CA GLU A 127 -28.81 9.78 -4.81
C GLU A 127 -29.05 9.45 -3.33
N LEU A 128 -27.98 9.20 -2.56
CA LEU A 128 -28.07 8.88 -1.14
C LEU A 128 -28.52 10.10 -0.32
N PRO A 129 -29.49 9.93 0.61
CA PRO A 129 -29.79 10.92 1.62
C PRO A 129 -28.53 11.31 2.42
N ALA A 130 -28.42 12.59 2.78
CA ALA A 130 -27.25 13.13 3.47
C ALA A 130 -26.87 12.32 4.72
N GLU A 131 -27.85 11.93 5.55
CA GLU A 131 -27.61 11.13 6.75
C GLU A 131 -26.95 9.76 6.46
N LYS A 132 -27.39 9.08 5.40
CA LYS A 132 -26.81 7.79 5.01
C LYS A 132 -25.42 7.97 4.40
N ARG A 133 -25.22 9.06 3.68
CA ARG A 133 -23.92 9.44 3.11
C ARG A 133 -22.90 9.71 4.21
N ASP A 134 -23.27 10.49 5.22
CA ASP A 134 -22.42 10.83 6.36
C ASP A 134 -22.07 9.61 7.22
N LYS A 135 -23.05 8.73 7.43
CA LYS A 135 -22.79 7.45 8.11
C LYS A 135 -21.76 6.61 7.33
N CYS A 136 -21.97 6.44 6.03
CA CYS A 136 -21.05 5.69 5.17
C CYS A 136 -19.64 6.32 5.18
N ALA A 137 -19.56 7.65 5.06
CA ALA A 137 -18.30 8.38 5.11
C ALA A 137 -17.57 8.20 6.44
N SER A 138 -18.30 8.15 7.57
CA SER A 138 -17.73 7.88 8.89
C SER A 138 -17.11 6.49 8.96
N GLU A 139 -17.81 5.47 8.47
CA GLU A 139 -17.33 4.10 8.43
C GLU A 139 -16.08 3.97 7.54
N LEU A 140 -16.10 4.59 6.36
CA LEU A 140 -14.95 4.63 5.45
C LEU A 140 -13.75 5.35 6.08
N PHE A 141 -13.98 6.53 6.67
CA PHE A 141 -12.94 7.29 7.35
C PHE A 141 -12.29 6.48 8.45
N HIS A 142 -13.08 5.89 9.35
CA HIS A 142 -12.55 5.12 10.46
C HIS A 142 -11.78 3.88 10.00
N LYS A 143 -12.26 3.20 8.95
CA LYS A 143 -11.64 1.99 8.42
C LYS A 143 -10.33 2.26 7.68
N PHE A 144 -10.27 3.30 6.87
CA PHE A 144 -9.14 3.51 5.95
C PHE A 144 -8.12 4.54 6.45
N LYS A 145 -8.40 5.31 7.51
CA LYS A 145 -7.51 6.40 7.97
C LYS A 145 -6.10 5.95 8.33
N SER A 146 -5.93 4.67 8.70
CA SER A 146 -4.65 4.07 9.07
C SER A 146 -4.09 3.16 7.98
N ASP A 147 -4.94 2.39 7.31
CA ASP A 147 -4.50 1.31 6.42
C ASP A 147 -4.27 1.75 4.97
N ALA A 148 -5.04 2.73 4.48
CA ALA A 148 -4.96 3.19 3.09
C ALA A 148 -5.45 4.65 2.95
N PRO A 149 -4.70 5.64 3.46
CA PRO A 149 -5.10 7.04 3.43
C PRO A 149 -5.23 7.60 2.01
N GLU A 150 -4.52 7.04 1.04
CA GLU A 150 -4.58 7.46 -0.37
C GLU A 150 -5.95 7.13 -1.00
N LEU A 151 -6.55 6.00 -0.62
CA LEU A 151 -7.89 5.61 -1.09
C LEU A 151 -8.98 6.52 -0.52
N LEU A 152 -8.78 6.98 0.72
CA LEU A 152 -9.68 7.87 1.42
C LEU A 152 -9.91 9.19 0.67
N ALA A 153 -8.85 9.77 0.12
CA ALA A 153 -8.94 11.00 -0.65
C ALA A 153 -9.84 10.82 -1.89
N SER A 154 -9.61 9.75 -2.66
CA SER A 154 -10.41 9.49 -3.87
C SER A 154 -11.87 9.16 -3.55
N LEU A 155 -12.13 8.41 -2.48
CA LEU A 155 -13.49 8.05 -2.07
C LEU A 155 -14.26 9.27 -1.57
N PHE A 156 -13.64 10.13 -0.76
CA PHE A 156 -14.27 11.35 -0.27
C PHE A 156 -14.57 12.33 -1.39
N GLU A 157 -13.63 12.52 -2.32
CA GLU A 157 -13.86 13.30 -3.53
C GLU A 157 -15.04 12.75 -4.33
N SER A 158 -15.14 11.43 -4.48
CA SER A 158 -16.26 10.77 -5.18
C SER A 158 -17.61 10.99 -4.50
N MET A 159 -17.62 11.13 -3.17
CA MET A 159 -18.84 11.38 -2.38
C MET A 159 -19.16 12.88 -2.25
N GLY A 160 -18.33 13.78 -2.79
CA GLY A 160 -18.48 15.22 -2.64
C GLY A 160 -18.19 15.72 -1.23
N LEU A 161 -17.32 15.03 -0.49
CA LEU A 161 -16.95 15.34 0.88
C LEU A 161 -15.52 15.86 0.96
N ASP A 162 -15.27 16.79 1.87
CA ASP A 162 -13.91 17.29 2.12
C ASP A 162 -13.20 16.46 3.19
N LEU A 163 -12.19 15.70 2.79
CA LEU A 163 -11.38 14.90 3.70
C LEU A 163 -10.67 15.77 4.76
N LYS A 164 -10.30 17.02 4.46
CA LYS A 164 -9.59 17.88 5.42
C LYS A 164 -10.47 18.26 6.60
N THR A 165 -11.75 18.52 6.35
CA THR A 165 -12.76 18.77 7.39
C THR A 165 -12.90 17.56 8.31
N TRP A 166 -12.97 16.35 7.77
CA TRP A 166 -13.08 15.14 8.59
C TRP A 166 -11.83 14.89 9.43
N GLN A 167 -10.65 15.15 8.88
CA GLN A 167 -9.40 15.10 9.64
C GLN A 167 -9.34 16.17 10.72
N SER A 168 -9.95 17.35 10.51
CA SER A 168 -9.97 18.40 11.53
C SER A 168 -10.87 18.01 12.71
N TRP A 169 -12.03 17.40 12.45
CA TRP A 169 -12.88 16.82 13.50
C TRP A 169 -12.17 15.71 14.26
N GLU A 170 -11.52 14.79 13.54
CA GLU A 170 -10.74 13.70 14.16
C GLU A 170 -9.67 14.24 15.11
N ARG A 171 -8.95 15.30 14.70
CA ARG A 171 -7.93 15.96 15.54
C ARG A 171 -8.54 16.73 16.71
N HIS A 172 -9.66 17.42 16.49
CA HIS A 172 -10.30 18.25 17.53
C HIS A 172 -10.75 17.41 18.72
N TYR A 173 -11.44 16.29 18.44
CA TYR A 173 -11.97 15.43 19.49
C TYR A 173 -10.94 14.40 19.99
N GLY A 174 -10.04 13.94 19.12
CA GLY A 174 -9.06 12.92 19.48
C GLY A 174 -9.71 11.68 20.09
N GLU A 175 -9.20 11.21 21.22
CA GLU A 175 -9.78 10.10 21.99
C GLU A 175 -10.60 10.59 23.21
N ASN A 176 -10.86 11.89 23.33
CA ASN A 176 -11.52 12.47 24.49
C ASN A 176 -13.03 12.18 24.47
N ARG A 177 -13.45 11.18 25.27
CA ARG A 177 -14.84 10.73 25.39
C ARG A 177 -15.79 11.82 25.87
N GLU A 178 -15.35 12.64 26.83
CA GLU A 178 -16.19 13.72 27.39
C GLU A 178 -16.51 14.78 26.33
N LEU A 179 -15.51 15.20 25.56
CA LEU A 179 -15.70 16.15 24.46
C LEU A 179 -16.63 15.58 23.38
N MET A 180 -16.46 14.31 23.02
CA MET A 180 -17.32 13.65 22.04
C MET A 180 -18.78 13.57 22.51
N VAL A 181 -19.03 13.19 23.76
CA VAL A 181 -20.39 13.14 24.33
C VAL A 181 -20.98 14.55 24.47
N ALA A 182 -20.15 15.55 24.83
CA ALA A 182 -20.59 16.94 24.95
C ALA A 182 -21.09 17.55 23.63
N ALA A 183 -20.56 17.12 22.48
CA ALA A 183 -21.04 17.59 21.17
C ALA A 183 -22.54 17.25 20.93
N PHE A 184 -23.02 16.14 21.50
CA PHE A 184 -24.43 15.74 21.39
C PHE A 184 -25.38 16.53 22.29
N VAL A 185 -24.90 17.53 23.04
CA VAL A 185 -25.75 18.41 23.86
C VAL A 185 -26.46 19.45 23.01
N CYS A 186 -25.77 19.95 21.98
CA CYS A 186 -26.32 20.93 21.04
C CYS A 186 -26.03 20.43 19.62
N PRO A 187 -26.67 19.32 19.18
CA PRO A 187 -26.40 18.75 17.88
C PRO A 187 -26.61 19.75 16.74
N GLU A 188 -27.42 20.79 16.93
CA GLU A 188 -27.66 21.86 15.96
C GLU A 188 -26.43 22.74 15.72
N LYS A 189 -25.44 22.73 16.61
CA LYS A 189 -24.18 23.47 16.47
C LYS A 189 -23.11 22.70 15.70
N HIS A 190 -23.36 21.43 15.39
CA HIS A 190 -22.40 20.52 14.79
C HIS A 190 -22.88 20.03 13.43
N GLU A 191 -21.94 19.71 12.56
CA GLU A 191 -22.29 19.13 11.26
C GLU A 191 -22.78 17.68 11.41
N ALA A 192 -23.70 17.25 10.55
CA ALA A 192 -24.22 15.89 10.59
C ALA A 192 -23.13 14.82 10.38
N GLY A 193 -22.14 15.11 9.52
CA GLY A 193 -20.95 14.30 9.33
C GLY A 193 -20.10 14.17 10.59
N GLU A 194 -19.89 15.29 11.30
CA GLU A 194 -19.16 15.34 12.56
C GLU A 194 -19.84 14.45 13.61
N LEU A 195 -21.14 14.62 13.83
CA LEU A 195 -21.90 13.81 14.77
C LEU A 195 -21.91 12.32 14.38
N SER A 196 -21.92 12.00 13.09
CA SER A 196 -21.84 10.62 12.60
C SER A 196 -20.49 9.98 12.91
N LEU A 197 -19.40 10.73 12.70
CA LEU A 197 -18.05 10.30 13.07
C LEU A 197 -17.94 10.06 14.58
N LEU A 198 -18.45 10.98 15.39
CA LEU A 198 -18.41 10.88 16.84
C LEU A 198 -19.22 9.69 17.36
N ARG A 199 -20.42 9.42 16.80
CA ARG A 199 -21.21 8.23 17.15
C ARG A 199 -20.43 6.95 16.89
N LEU A 200 -19.75 6.85 15.75
CA LEU A 200 -18.96 5.67 15.41
C LEU A 200 -17.80 5.47 16.38
N LYS A 201 -17.09 6.55 16.73
CA LYS A 201 -15.97 6.51 17.69
C LYS A 201 -16.42 6.12 19.08
N LEU A 202 -17.51 6.70 19.57
CA LEU A 202 -18.08 6.36 20.88
C LEU A 202 -18.52 4.90 20.92
N SER A 203 -19.16 4.41 19.86
CA SER A 203 -19.55 2.99 19.72
C SER A 203 -18.35 2.05 19.77
N ALA A 204 -17.24 2.39 19.10
CA ALA A 204 -15.99 1.64 19.16
C ALA A 204 -15.38 1.61 20.58
N LEU A 205 -15.70 2.59 21.42
CA LEU A 205 -15.31 2.66 22.83
C LEU A 205 -16.34 2.03 23.77
N GLY A 206 -17.38 1.37 23.25
CA GLY A 206 -18.45 0.74 24.02
C GLY A 206 -19.48 1.73 24.58
N ILE A 207 -19.51 2.97 24.09
CA ILE A 207 -20.50 3.99 24.46
C ILE A 207 -21.54 4.03 23.34
N ASP A 208 -22.69 3.43 23.61
CA ASP A 208 -23.80 3.39 22.65
C ASP A 208 -24.64 4.68 22.64
N VAL A 209 -25.58 4.76 21.71
CA VAL A 209 -26.49 5.91 21.56
C VAL A 209 -27.38 6.09 22.78
N ASP A 210 -27.79 5.00 23.44
CA ASP A 210 -28.62 5.06 24.62
C ASP A 210 -27.85 5.65 25.82
N ALA A 211 -26.55 5.36 25.92
CA ALA A 211 -25.66 5.95 26.91
C ALA A 211 -25.49 7.46 26.68
N ILE A 212 -25.33 7.90 25.43
CA ILE A 212 -25.31 9.34 25.09
C ILE A 212 -26.64 10.01 25.48
N ASN A 213 -27.77 9.39 25.12
CA ASN A 213 -29.11 9.89 25.45
C ASN A 213 -29.33 9.97 26.95
N ALA A 214 -28.87 8.97 27.70
CA ALA A 214 -29.00 8.93 29.15
C ALA A 214 -28.13 9.99 29.84
N VAL A 215 -26.89 10.21 29.38
CA VAL A 215 -26.03 11.33 29.85
C VAL A 215 -26.73 12.67 29.63
N ASN A 216 -27.32 12.88 28.45
CA ASN A 216 -28.05 14.10 28.14
C ASN A 216 -29.31 14.26 29.01
N ALA A 217 -30.06 13.19 29.25
CA ALA A 217 -31.24 13.23 30.12
C ALA A 217 -30.86 13.59 31.57
N VAL A 218 -29.78 13.03 32.11
CA VAL A 218 -29.28 13.39 33.45
C VAL A 218 -28.88 14.86 33.52
N ARG A 219 -28.28 15.39 32.45
CA ARG A 219 -27.92 16.82 32.36
C ARG A 219 -29.17 17.70 32.29
N ASP A 220 -30.16 17.34 31.47
CA ASP A 220 -31.42 18.07 31.36
C ASP A 220 -32.15 18.12 32.70
N TYR A 221 -32.12 17.01 33.46
CA TYR A 221 -32.68 16.96 34.81
C TYR A 221 -31.91 17.82 35.80
N ARG A 222 -30.57 17.78 35.78
CA ARG A 222 -29.69 18.66 36.58
C ARG A 222 -30.02 20.15 36.34
N ASP A 223 -30.27 20.50 35.08
CA ASP A 223 -30.57 21.85 34.65
C ASP A 223 -32.08 22.18 34.77
N LEU A 224 -32.86 21.32 35.41
CA LEU A 224 -34.30 21.45 35.67
C LEU A 224 -35.16 21.63 34.42
N LYS A 225 -34.69 21.13 33.27
CA LYS A 225 -35.42 21.18 31.99
C LYS A 225 -36.44 20.06 31.83
N ILE A 226 -36.26 18.96 32.55
CA ILE A 226 -37.16 17.81 32.59
C ILE A 226 -37.42 17.40 34.03
N ASN A 227 -38.53 16.70 34.28
CA ASN A 227 -38.88 16.15 35.59
C ASN A 227 -38.32 14.72 35.79
N PHE A 228 -38.51 14.15 36.98
CA PHE A 228 -37.96 12.84 37.32
C PHE A 228 -38.57 11.70 36.47
N ALA A 229 -39.87 11.77 36.17
CA ALA A 229 -40.56 10.77 35.34
C ALA A 229 -39.98 10.70 33.92
N GLU A 230 -39.68 11.85 33.32
CA GLU A 230 -39.06 11.91 31.99
C GLU A 230 -37.59 11.47 32.03
N LEU A 231 -36.87 11.76 33.13
CA LEU A 231 -35.51 11.23 33.35
C LEU A 231 -35.50 9.70 33.39
N GLU A 232 -36.37 9.09 34.20
CA GLU A 232 -36.48 7.64 34.34
C GLU A 232 -36.82 6.98 33.00
N LYS A 233 -37.76 7.57 32.25
CA LYS A 233 -38.14 7.09 30.92
C LYS A 233 -36.98 7.15 29.92
N ARG A 234 -36.25 8.27 29.85
CA ARG A 234 -35.14 8.48 28.88
C ARG A 234 -33.88 7.69 29.23
N THR A 235 -33.72 7.29 30.49
CA THR A 235 -32.52 6.58 30.97
C THR A 235 -32.76 5.10 31.24
N ARG A 236 -34.00 4.59 31.08
CA ARG A 236 -34.45 3.23 31.44
C ARG A 236 -33.51 2.08 31.03
N HIS A 237 -32.82 2.21 29.90
CA HIS A 237 -31.93 1.16 29.37
C HIS A 237 -30.51 1.20 29.97
N GLN A 238 -30.12 2.32 30.59
CA GLN A 238 -28.75 2.59 31.04
C GLN A 238 -28.64 2.88 32.54
N ILE A 239 -29.70 3.42 33.15
CA ILE A 239 -29.77 3.75 34.57
C ILE A 239 -31.03 3.12 35.15
N SER A 240 -30.87 2.39 36.25
CA SER A 240 -31.97 1.85 37.03
C SER A 240 -32.08 2.62 38.34
N PHE A 241 -33.21 3.28 38.55
CA PHE A 241 -33.53 3.92 39.82
C PHE A 241 -34.30 2.94 40.71
N ARG A 242 -33.89 2.83 41.97
CA ARG A 242 -34.56 2.02 42.98
C ARG A 242 -34.89 2.88 44.19
N HIS A 243 -36.12 2.73 44.67
CA HIS A 243 -36.53 3.29 45.94
C HIS A 243 -36.05 2.37 47.07
N GLU A 244 -35.12 2.87 47.88
CA GLU A 244 -34.69 2.22 49.11
C GLU A 244 -35.18 3.04 50.32
N PHE A 245 -35.26 2.39 51.49
CA PHE A 245 -35.81 2.98 52.72
C PHE A 245 -35.09 4.27 53.17
N LEU A 246 -33.86 4.51 52.68
CA LEU A 246 -33.01 5.65 53.01
C LEU A 246 -32.82 6.64 51.84
N GLY A 247 -33.45 6.41 50.68
CA GLY A 247 -33.36 7.32 49.54
C GLY A 247 -33.41 6.63 48.17
N LEU A 248 -33.10 7.41 47.12
CA LEU A 248 -33.03 6.93 45.75
C LEU A 248 -31.63 6.36 45.47
N ARG A 249 -31.56 5.08 45.12
CA ARG A 249 -30.35 4.46 44.61
C ARG A 249 -30.40 4.38 43.10
N ALA A 250 -29.32 4.77 42.42
CA ALA A 250 -29.18 4.65 40.98
C ALA A 250 -28.02 3.71 40.65
N ASP A 251 -28.30 2.62 39.94
CA ASP A 251 -27.27 1.76 39.35
C ASP A 251 -27.14 2.14 37.87
N SER A 252 -25.98 2.67 37.48
CA SER A 252 -25.69 3.13 36.12
C SER A 252 -24.70 2.20 35.43
N ARG A 253 -24.96 1.89 34.16
CA ARG A 253 -24.01 1.22 33.25
C ARG A 253 -23.06 2.18 32.55
N ILE A 254 -23.30 3.49 32.71
CA ILE A 254 -22.51 4.55 32.10
C ILE A 254 -21.28 4.81 32.97
N PRO A 255 -20.07 4.92 32.38
CA PRO A 255 -18.87 5.32 33.10
C PRO A 255 -19.08 6.58 33.95
N THR A 256 -18.61 6.55 35.19
CA THR A 256 -18.85 7.63 36.16
C THR A 256 -18.25 8.97 35.70
N GLU A 257 -17.20 8.93 34.89
CA GLU A 257 -16.52 10.10 34.32
C GLU A 257 -17.43 10.87 33.35
N LEU A 258 -18.36 10.17 32.67
CA LEU A 258 -19.28 10.77 31.70
C LEU A 258 -20.58 11.26 32.35
N MET A 259 -20.81 10.93 33.62
CA MET A 259 -22.05 11.26 34.32
C MET A 259 -22.03 12.70 34.83
N PRO A 260 -23.00 13.55 34.42
CA PRO A 260 -23.12 14.91 34.95
C PRO A 260 -23.38 14.88 36.46
N ARG A 261 -22.68 15.73 37.21
CA ARG A 261 -22.96 15.93 38.63
C ARG A 261 -24.29 16.66 38.80
N LEU A 262 -25.19 16.13 39.62
CA LEU A 262 -26.46 16.78 39.95
C LEU A 262 -26.22 18.03 40.83
N THR A 263 -27.02 19.08 40.63
CA THR A 263 -26.99 20.32 41.43
C THR A 263 -27.78 20.12 42.72
N GLU A 264 -27.49 20.93 43.76
CA GLU A 264 -28.27 20.90 45.01
C GLU A 264 -29.77 21.15 44.79
N ASP A 265 -30.10 22.01 43.82
CA ASP A 265 -31.49 22.31 43.47
C ASP A 265 -32.19 21.13 42.78
N ALA A 266 -31.52 20.44 41.86
CA ALA A 266 -32.06 19.21 41.25
C ALA A 266 -32.23 18.08 42.27
N LEU A 267 -31.31 17.95 43.23
CA LEU A 267 -31.44 17.01 44.35
C LEU A 267 -32.61 17.39 45.27
N ARG A 268 -32.85 18.68 45.49
CA ARG A 268 -33.97 19.20 46.28
C ARG A 268 -35.31 19.06 45.56
N GLU A 269 -35.33 19.13 44.24
CA GLU A 269 -36.51 18.90 43.40
C GLU A 269 -36.86 17.42 43.34
N ALA A 270 -35.87 16.53 43.15
CA ALA A 270 -36.03 15.08 43.31
C ALA A 270 -36.65 14.75 44.67
N SER A 271 -36.11 15.32 45.74
CA SER A 271 -36.59 15.11 47.11
C SER A 271 -38.00 15.68 47.35
N ARG A 272 -38.43 16.69 46.58
CA ARG A 272 -39.78 17.28 46.66
C ARG A 272 -40.79 16.44 45.88
N GLU A 273 -40.49 16.06 44.65
CA GLU A 273 -41.33 15.16 43.84
C GLU A 273 -41.56 13.83 44.57
N MET A 274 -40.53 13.30 45.23
CA MET A 274 -40.61 12.10 46.08
C MET A 274 -41.51 12.24 47.32
N LYS A 275 -41.71 13.45 47.85
CA LYS A 275 -42.64 13.70 48.97
C LYS A 275 -44.08 13.90 48.52
N SER A 276 -44.28 14.26 47.25
CA SER A 276 -45.61 14.46 46.65
C SER A 276 -46.19 13.21 46.00
N ASP A 277 -45.40 12.16 45.77
CA ASP A 277 -45.90 10.88 45.26
C ASP A 277 -46.65 10.12 46.39
N PRO A 278 -47.99 9.96 46.32
CA PRO A 278 -48.79 9.38 47.41
C PRO A 278 -48.55 7.88 47.61
N THR A 279 -47.77 7.25 46.74
CA THR A 279 -47.51 5.80 46.78
C THR A 279 -46.42 5.41 47.78
N GLY A 280 -45.60 6.35 48.27
CA GLY A 280 -44.62 6.10 49.34
C GLY A 280 -45.22 5.97 50.75
N ALA A 281 -46.54 6.19 50.90
CA ALA A 281 -47.26 6.07 52.16
C ALA A 281 -48.30 4.95 52.12
N ARG A 282 -47.95 3.75 51.63
CA ARG A 282 -48.57 2.47 52.06
C ARG A 282 -47.88 1.25 51.43
N ARG A 283 -47.25 0.49 52.34
CA ARG A 283 -46.82 -0.93 52.29
C ARG A 283 -45.39 -1.21 51.83
#